data_AF-A0A0A2SRS3-F1
#
_entry.id   AF-A0A0A2SRS3-F1
#
_cell.length_a   1.000
_cell.length_b   1.000
_cell.length_c   1.000
_cell.angle_alpha   90.00
_cell.angle_beta   90.00
_cell.angle_gamma   90.00
#
_symmetry.space_group_name_H-M   'P 1'
#
loop_
_entity.id
_entity.type
_entity.pdbx_description
1 polymer ?
#
loop_
_entity_poly.entity_id
_entity_poly.type
_entity_poly.pdbx_seq_one_letter_code
_entity_poly.pdbx_strand_id
1 'polypeptide(L)'
;MDKQKGLTLVEVLVSLMLVTTVALMLVEQQGKTKELIRQLSWKAHASQLLDQVDESLYFDKVNLPSPPSEYYIDVKQSQKNMTLQISWFKNLYSMKRSYDLP
;
A
#
# COMPACT_ATOMS: atom_id res chain seq x y z
N MET A 1 55.39 -20.98 -7.67
CA MET A 1 55.89 -21.09 -6.29
C MET A 1 55.07 -20.14 -5.44
N ASP A 2 54.08 -20.71 -4.77
CA ASP A 2 52.99 -20.04 -4.08
C ASP A 2 53.46 -19.06 -3.01
N LYS A 3 52.88 -17.86 -3.03
CA LYS A 3 52.70 -17.05 -1.81
C LYS A 3 51.28 -16.51 -1.82
N GLN A 4 50.37 -17.36 -1.36
CA GLN A 4 49.06 -16.95 -0.87
C GLN A 4 49.26 -15.83 0.16
N LYS A 5 48.97 -14.59 -0.22
CA LYS A 5 48.80 -13.50 0.75
C LYS A 5 47.47 -13.78 1.46
N GLY A 6 47.54 -14.39 2.64
CA GLY A 6 46.36 -14.55 3.49
C GLY A 6 45.81 -13.17 3.88
N LEU A 7 44.49 -13.10 4.10
CA LEU A 7 43.88 -11.88 4.65
C LEU A 7 44.50 -11.57 6.01
N THR A 8 44.86 -10.31 6.21
CA THR A 8 45.23 -9.80 7.53
C THR A 8 43.99 -9.77 8.43
N LEU A 9 44.18 -9.88 9.76
CA LEU A 9 43.09 -9.81 10.73
C LEU A 9 42.25 -8.52 10.57
N VAL A 10 42.91 -7.41 10.22
CA VAL A 10 42.25 -6.11 9.98
C VAL A 10 41.36 -6.19 8.73
N GLU A 11 41.84 -6.78 7.64
CA GLU A 11 41.03 -6.95 6.42
C GLU A 11 39.82 -7.85 6.67
N VAL A 12 39.96 -8.91 7.49
CA VAL A 12 38.82 -9.77 7.88
C VAL A 12 37.80 -8.97 8.68
N LEU A 13 38.25 -8.19 9.66
CA LEU A 13 37.37 -7.39 10.50
C LEU A 13 36.64 -6.31 9.71
N VAL A 14 37.33 -5.60 8.81
CA VAL A 14 36.74 -4.60 7.93
C VAL A 14 35.73 -5.23 6.97
N SER A 15 36.08 -6.36 6.36
CA SER A 15 35.17 -7.09 5.46
C SER A 15 33.93 -7.56 6.20
N LEU A 16 34.08 -8.07 7.42
CA LEU A 16 32.97 -8.50 8.25
C LEU A 16 32.05 -7.33 8.61
N MET A 17 32.62 -6.20 9.04
CA MET A 17 31.85 -4.99 9.35
C MET A 17 31.06 -4.49 8.14
N LEU A 18 31.67 -4.49 6.95
CA LEU A 18 31.00 -4.08 5.71
C LEU A 18 29.83 -5.01 5.38
N VAL A 19 30.05 -6.33 5.41
CA VAL A 19 29.01 -7.32 5.14
C VAL A 19 27.86 -7.18 6.14
N THR A 20 28.14 -7.01 7.43
CA THR A 20 27.08 -6.83 8.44
C THR A 20 26.30 -5.54 8.22
N THR A 21 26.97 -4.46 7.84
CA THR A 21 26.32 -3.16 7.60
C THR A 21 25.39 -3.23 6.39
N VAL A 22 25.86 -3.84 5.29
CA VAL A 22 25.05 -4.04 4.09
C VAL A 22 23.87 -4.96 4.39
N ALA A 23 24.09 -6.06 5.12
CA ALA A 23 23.01 -6.98 5.50
C ALA A 23 21.93 -6.28 6.33
N LEU A 24 22.32 -5.48 7.33
CA LEU A 24 21.38 -4.70 8.15
C LEU A 24 20.59 -3.69 7.31
N MET A 25 21.27 -2.95 6.44
CA MET A 25 20.62 -1.98 5.55
C MET A 25 19.61 -2.67 4.61
N LEU A 26 19.95 -3.83 4.06
CA LEU A 26 19.06 -4.60 3.19
C LEU A 26 17.81 -5.09 3.93
N VAL A 27 17.95 -5.55 5.17
CA VAL A 27 16.81 -5.98 6.00
C VAL A 27 15.88 -4.79 6.28
N GLU A 28 16.43 -3.63 6.66
CA GLU A 28 15.64 -2.43 6.91
C GLU A 28 14.93 -1.96 5.63
N GLN A 29 15.65 -1.95 4.49
CA GLN A 29 15.11 -1.59 3.20
C GLN A 29 13.97 -2.53 2.79
N GLN A 30 14.13 -3.84 2.98
CA GLN A 30 13.09 -4.82 2.66
C GLN A 30 11.81 -4.57 3.48
N GLY A 31 11.94 -4.20 4.76
CA GLY A 31 10.79 -3.82 5.60
C GLY A 31 10.05 -2.60 5.06
N LYS A 32 10.77 -1.53 4.72
CA LYS A 32 10.18 -0.30 4.16
C LYS A 32 9.52 -0.56 2.80
N THR A 33 10.16 -1.34 1.93
CA THR A 33 9.60 -1.68 0.61
C THR A 33 8.32 -2.50 0.73
N LYS A 34 8.26 -3.48 1.65
CA LYS A 34 7.02 -4.25 1.91
C LYS A 34 5.89 -3.34 2.36
N GLU A 35 6.17 -2.38 3.23
CA GLU A 35 5.16 -1.42 3.69
C GLU A 35 4.65 -0.54 2.55
N LEU A 36 5.54 -0.01 1.72
CA LEU A 36 5.15 0.77 0.55
C LEU A 36 4.29 -0.04 -0.43
N ILE A 37 4.65 -1.28 -0.71
CA ILE A 37 3.86 -2.17 -1.57
C ILE A 37 2.48 -2.41 -0.97
N ARG A 38 2.38 -2.64 0.34
CA ARG A 38 1.11 -2.83 1.04
C ARG A 38 0.21 -1.61 0.91
N GLN A 39 0.76 -0.41 1.12
CA GLN A 39 0.03 0.84 0.98
C GLN A 39 -0.45 1.08 -0.45
N LEU A 40 0.39 0.80 -1.45
CA LEU A 40 0.03 0.90 -2.87
C LEU A 40 -1.08 -0.09 -3.24
N SER A 41 -0.98 -1.33 -2.75
CA SER A 41 -2.01 -2.36 -2.96
C SER A 41 -3.35 -1.92 -2.40
N TRP A 42 -3.38 -1.40 -1.16
CA TRP A 42 -4.61 -0.88 -0.57
C TRP A 42 -5.20 0.29 -1.35
N LYS A 43 -4.34 1.22 -1.82
CA LYS A 43 -4.80 2.34 -2.64
C LYS A 43 -5.38 1.88 -3.98
N ALA A 44 -4.76 0.88 -4.62
CA ALA A 44 -5.26 0.30 -5.86
C ALA A 44 -6.63 -0.38 -5.67
N HIS A 45 -6.79 -1.19 -4.61
CA HIS A 45 -8.07 -1.82 -4.27
C HIS A 45 -9.16 -0.79 -3.98
N ALA A 46 -8.85 0.26 -3.21
CA ALA A 46 -9.81 1.32 -2.93
C ALA A 46 -10.24 2.07 -4.20
N SER A 47 -9.30 2.35 -5.12
CA SER A 47 -9.62 2.97 -6.42
C SER A 47 -10.51 2.07 -7.26
N GLN A 48 -10.17 0.79 -7.37
CA GLN A 48 -10.98 -0.17 -8.12
C GLN A 48 -12.40 -0.28 -7.56
N LEU A 49 -12.55 -0.24 -6.24
CA LEU A 49 -13.86 -0.26 -5.60
C LEU A 49 -14.65 1.02 -5.89
N LEU A 50 -14.02 2.19 -5.90
CA LEU A 50 -14.67 3.43 -6.34
C LEU A 50 -15.13 3.34 -7.79
N ASP A 51 -14.28 2.83 -8.68
CA ASP A 51 -14.62 2.72 -10.11
C ASP A 51 -15.77 1.72 -10.34
N GLN A 52 -15.83 0.62 -9.57
CA GLN A 52 -16.96 -0.31 -9.59
C GLN A 52 -18.26 0.32 -9.08
N VAL A 53 -18.17 1.19 -8.06
CA VAL A 53 -19.31 1.95 -7.59
C VAL A 53 -19.77 2.94 -8.66
N ASP A 54 -18.85 3.63 -9.33
CA ASP A 54 -19.16 4.54 -10.45
C ASP A 54 -19.95 3.83 -11.52
N GLU A 55 -19.47 2.67 -11.97
CA GLU A 55 -20.17 1.84 -12.94
C GLU A 55 -21.57 1.42 -12.43
N SER A 56 -21.70 0.99 -11.17
CA SER A 56 -22.99 0.59 -10.60
C SER A 56 -24.02 1.74 -10.58
N LEU A 57 -23.56 2.97 -10.36
CA LEU A 57 -24.40 4.18 -10.35
C LEU A 57 -24.85 4.58 -11.76
N TYR A 58 -23.98 4.44 -12.76
CA TYR A 58 -24.37 4.67 -14.16
C TYR A 58 -25.39 3.66 -14.68
N PHE A 59 -25.37 2.43 -14.17
CA PHE A 59 -26.27 1.36 -14.60
C PHE A 59 -27.52 1.16 -13.72
N ASP A 60 -27.78 2.07 -12.77
CA ASP A 60 -28.91 2.04 -11.84
C ASP A 60 -29.06 0.69 -11.08
N LYS A 61 -27.94 -0.05 -10.97
CA LYS A 61 -27.87 -1.28 -10.20
C LYS A 61 -27.53 -0.89 -8.77
N VAL A 62 -28.57 -0.81 -7.94
CA VAL A 62 -28.55 -0.54 -6.49
C VAL A 62 -27.87 -1.67 -5.69
N ASN A 63 -26.79 -2.25 -6.19
CA ASN A 63 -25.99 -3.24 -5.48
C ASN A 63 -24.56 -2.75 -5.44
N LEU A 64 -24.30 -1.87 -4.47
CA LEU A 64 -22.95 -1.45 -4.12
C LEU A 64 -22.10 -2.70 -3.81
N PRO A 65 -20.90 -2.84 -4.39
CA PRO A 65 -20.01 -3.94 -4.05
C PRO A 65 -19.72 -3.90 -2.54
N SER A 66 -19.88 -5.05 -1.88
CA SER A 66 -19.59 -5.13 -0.45
C SER A 66 -18.09 -4.93 -0.22
N PRO A 67 -17.68 -4.02 0.68
CA PRO A 67 -16.27 -3.77 0.91
C PRO A 67 -15.58 -5.03 1.46
N PRO A 68 -14.29 -5.24 1.13
CA PRO A 68 -13.47 -6.17 1.88
C PRO A 68 -13.44 -5.76 3.36
N SER A 69 -13.32 -6.73 4.28
CA SER A 69 -13.33 -6.54 5.75
C SER A 69 -12.38 -5.45 6.31
N GLU A 70 -11.42 -4.96 5.52
CA GLU A 70 -10.43 -3.96 5.92
C GLU A 70 -10.89 -2.51 5.69
N TYR A 71 -12.04 -2.32 5.02
CA TYR A 71 -12.54 -1.01 4.61
C TYR A 71 -13.96 -0.77 5.17
N TYR A 72 -14.22 0.49 5.51
CA TYR A 72 -15.57 1.01 5.72
C TYR A 72 -15.93 1.90 4.54
N ILE A 73 -17.08 1.63 3.94
CA ILE A 73 -17.65 2.51 2.92
C ILE A 73 -18.80 3.27 3.57
N ASP A 74 -18.64 4.58 3.69
CA ASP A 74 -19.71 5.51 4.02
C ASP A 74 -20.26 6.12 2.74
N VAL A 75 -21.49 5.77 2.40
CA VAL A 75 -22.22 6.35 1.28
C VAL A 75 -23.19 7.39 1.81
N LYS A 76 -22.96 8.65 1.48
CA LYS A 76 -23.90 9.75 1.73
C LYS A 76 -24.57 10.14 0.44
N GLN A 77 -25.81 9.71 0.25
CA GLN A 77 -26.63 10.08 -0.89
C GLN A 77 -27.58 11.23 -0.51
N SER A 78 -27.56 12.30 -1.30
CA SER A 78 -28.54 13.39 -1.28
C SER A 78 -29.24 13.46 -2.64
N GLN A 79 -30.38 14.13 -2.72
CA GLN A 79 -31.28 14.11 -3.90
C GLN A 79 -30.62 14.51 -5.23
N LYS A 80 -29.51 15.27 -5.19
CA LYS A 80 -28.76 15.70 -6.38
C LYS A 80 -27.29 15.32 -6.35
N ASN A 81 -26.80 14.78 -5.23
CA ASN A 81 -25.37 14.59 -5.01
C ASN A 81 -25.14 13.31 -4.22
N MET A 82 -24.31 12.42 -4.74
CA MET A 82 -23.82 11.27 -4.01
C MET A 82 -22.38 11.50 -3.59
N THR A 83 -22.04 11.20 -2.34
CA THR A 83 -20.68 11.28 -1.84
C THR A 83 -20.30 9.92 -1.28
N LEU A 84 -19.31 9.29 -1.90
CA LEU A 84 -18.69 8.08 -1.40
C LEU A 84 -17.42 8.44 -0.64
N GLN A 85 -17.35 7.93 0.58
CA GLN A 85 -16.16 8.01 1.40
C GLN A 85 -15.74 6.59 1.79
N ILE A 86 -14.53 6.21 1.38
CA ILE A 86 -13.89 4.97 1.81
C ILE A 86 -12.90 5.34 2.92
N SER A 87 -13.10 4.76 4.09
CA SER A 87 -12.25 4.94 5.27
C SER A 87 -11.62 3.61 5.68
N TRP A 88 -10.34 3.61 6.06
CA TRP A 88 -9.63 2.38 6.42
C TRP A 88 -9.84 2.04 7.90
N PHE A 89 -10.01 0.77 8.24
CA PHE A 89 -10.29 0.33 9.62
C PHE A 89 -9.20 0.72 10.63
N LYS A 90 -7.94 0.83 10.17
CA LYS A 90 -6.76 1.05 11.03
C LYS A 90 -5.91 2.25 10.66
N ASN A 91 -6.32 3.07 9.70
CA ASN A 91 -5.50 4.18 9.20
C ASN A 91 -6.34 5.42 8.95
N LEU A 92 -5.80 6.61 9.27
CA LEU A 92 -6.44 7.93 9.12
C LEU A 92 -6.64 8.36 7.66
N TYR A 93 -6.24 7.52 6.71
CA TYR A 93 -6.47 7.80 5.30
C TYR A 93 -7.96 7.63 5.01
N SER A 94 -8.50 8.50 4.18
CA SER A 94 -9.84 8.39 3.62
C SER A 94 -9.80 8.86 2.17
N MET A 95 -10.56 8.20 1.32
CA MET A 95 -10.70 8.59 -0.08
C MET A 95 -12.14 8.97 -0.30
N LYS A 96 -12.37 10.20 -0.77
CA LYS A 96 -13.69 10.76 -0.97
C LYS A 96 -13.87 11.10 -2.44
N ARG A 97 -14.99 10.67 -3.04
CA ARG A 97 -15.42 11.08 -4.38
C ARG A 97 -16.88 11.54 -4.28
N SER A 98 -17.18 12.66 -4.92
CA SER A 98 -18.52 13.24 -4.96
C SER A 98 -18.99 13.29 -6.41
N TYR A 99 -20.26 12.98 -6.60
CA TYR A 99 -20.93 12.85 -7.89
C TYR A 99 -22.17 13.73 -7.87
N ASP A 100 -22.44 14.42 -8.97
CA ASP A 100 -23.73 15.02 -9.24
C ASP A 100 -24.62 13.95 -9.88
N LEU A 101 -25.73 13.63 -9.22
CA LEU A 101 -26.73 12.68 -9.73
C LEU A 101 -27.58 13.38 -10.80
N PRO A 102 -27.88 12.72 -11.94
CA PRO A 102 -28.69 13.29 -13.02
C PRO A 102 -30.15 13.57 -12.61
#